data_AF-A0A6J7A6H4-F1
#
_entry.id   AF-A0A6J7A6H4-F1
#
_cell.length_a   1.000
_cell.length_b   1.000
_cell.length_c   1.000
_cell.angle_alpha   90.00
_cell.angle_beta   90.00
_cell.angle_gamma   90.00
#
_symmetry.space_group_name_H-M   'P 1'
#
loop_
_entity.id
_entity.type
_entity.pdbx_description
1 polymer ?
#
loop_
_entity_poly.entity_id
_entity_poly.type
_entity_poly.pdbx_seq_one_letter_code
_entity_poly.pdbx_strand_id
1 'polypeptide(L)'
;MAQQPSNKDKQTSKNQNRSVGNARKGSAPTKAQHRSKATLLTWGLVGIVILVVIGLVAYSLVGSNSTPASGGNTYEAASSSLVKDVTQIPESVYNTVGVTSSVVPVTPPAATTGQPPLTFTNSTGTALPGYFYLGAEYCPFCAAERWAVTAAISRFGTLSGLGVTTSSSTDVYPNTPSFTFAKLTFSSQYFVFKGVEQYTNIPLTNGQAGYTPLQSLNKQEATLAKKYDTAEFVPGASAGSIPFMDIGNQFLTAGASFSPSILTGLSTQQIASGLSDPANPATQAIVATANYITASICKVTNGQPGNVCTSKGVQTAAKAMKISF
;
A
#
# COMPACT_ATOMS: atom_id res chain seq x y z
N MET A 1 -44.08 -31.00 27.02
CA MET A 1 -44.72 -32.33 26.96
C MET A 1 -45.24 -32.52 25.53
N ALA A 2 -44.53 -33.35 24.76
CA ALA A 2 -45.04 -34.59 24.13
C ALA A 2 -46.04 -34.30 22.98
N GLN A 3 -45.61 -34.28 21.72
CA GLN A 3 -45.44 -35.42 20.78
C GLN A 3 -46.65 -36.37 20.64
N GLN A 4 -46.99 -36.58 19.35
CA GLN A 4 -47.49 -37.82 18.71
C GLN A 4 -49.00 -38.17 18.79
N PRO A 5 -49.53 -39.09 17.93
CA PRO A 5 -49.07 -39.57 16.60
C PRO A 5 -50.17 -39.94 15.54
N SER A 6 -49.72 -40.14 14.29
CA SER A 6 -49.93 -41.27 13.33
C SER A 6 -51.25 -42.07 13.21
N ASN A 7 -51.73 -42.28 11.96
CA ASN A 7 -52.02 -43.62 11.35
C ASN A 7 -52.43 -43.48 9.85
N LYS A 8 -51.80 -44.21 8.90
CA LYS A 8 -52.18 -45.53 8.27
C LYS A 8 -53.48 -45.48 7.42
N ASP A 9 -53.70 -46.17 6.31
CA ASP A 9 -52.98 -47.11 5.43
C ASP A 9 -53.88 -47.34 4.17
N LYS A 10 -53.26 -47.68 3.01
CA LYS A 10 -53.68 -48.55 1.88
C LYS A 10 -55.15 -48.72 1.42
N GLN A 11 -55.40 -48.65 0.08
CA GLN A 11 -55.71 -49.81 -0.80
C GLN A 11 -56.07 -49.46 -2.28
N THR A 12 -55.31 -50.03 -3.23
CA THR A 12 -55.63 -50.69 -4.54
C THR A 12 -56.97 -50.48 -5.30
N SER A 13 -56.93 -50.34 -6.65
CA SER A 13 -57.11 -51.45 -7.64
C SER A 13 -57.44 -51.02 -9.11
N LYS A 14 -56.86 -51.78 -10.08
CA LYS A 14 -57.33 -52.21 -11.43
C LYS A 14 -57.58 -51.21 -12.60
N ASN A 15 -56.90 -51.45 -13.74
CA ASN A 15 -57.53 -52.11 -14.91
C ASN A 15 -56.52 -52.63 -15.96
N GLN A 16 -56.84 -53.76 -16.61
CA GLN A 16 -56.10 -54.49 -17.65
C GLN A 16 -56.87 -54.53 -18.99
N ASN A 17 -56.18 -54.47 -20.15
CA ASN A 17 -56.33 -55.31 -21.37
C ASN A 17 -55.47 -54.73 -22.54
N ARG A 18 -54.47 -55.44 -23.10
CA ARG A 18 -54.47 -56.38 -24.27
C ARG A 18 -54.98 -55.74 -25.59
N SER A 19 -54.38 -55.84 -26.80
CA SER A 19 -53.20 -56.57 -27.34
C SER A 19 -52.95 -56.23 -28.85
N VAL A 20 -51.72 -56.54 -29.36
CA VAL A 20 -51.26 -56.74 -30.79
C VAL A 20 -51.10 -55.50 -31.70
N GLY A 21 -50.05 -55.26 -32.50
CA GLY A 21 -48.78 -55.95 -32.80
C GLY A 21 -48.05 -55.29 -34.00
N ASN A 22 -46.75 -55.59 -34.13
CA ASN A 22 -45.80 -55.42 -35.24
C ASN A 22 -44.97 -54.13 -35.48
N ALA A 23 -43.68 -54.45 -35.69
CA ALA A 23 -42.47 -53.64 -35.78
C ALA A 23 -42.38 -52.63 -36.94
N ARG A 24 -41.62 -51.55 -36.70
CA ARG A 24 -40.59 -51.05 -37.63
C ARG A 24 -39.53 -50.23 -36.87
N LYS A 25 -38.27 -50.53 -37.16
CA LYS A 25 -37.05 -49.85 -36.68
C LYS A 25 -37.01 -48.41 -37.20
N GLY A 26 -36.71 -47.47 -36.31
CA GLY A 26 -36.39 -46.08 -36.65
C GLY A 26 -35.67 -45.45 -35.47
N SER A 27 -34.34 -45.38 -35.57
CA SER A 27 -33.43 -44.78 -34.59
C SER A 27 -33.65 -43.27 -34.47
N ALA A 28 -33.95 -42.80 -33.25
CA ALA A 28 -34.05 -41.39 -32.89
C ALA A 28 -32.74 -40.88 -32.26
N PRO A 29 -32.33 -39.61 -32.51
CA PRO A 29 -31.05 -39.08 -32.08
C PRO A 29 -31.06 -38.63 -30.61
N THR A 30 -29.97 -38.91 -29.91
CA THR A 30 -29.67 -38.42 -28.55
C THR A 30 -29.39 -36.92 -28.57
N LYS A 31 -30.19 -36.16 -27.81
CA LYS A 31 -29.96 -34.73 -27.55
C LYS A 31 -28.70 -34.57 -26.67
N ALA A 32 -27.65 -34.02 -27.26
CA ALA A 32 -26.45 -33.60 -26.56
C ALA A 32 -26.76 -32.38 -25.65
N GLN A 33 -26.43 -32.51 -24.37
CA GLN A 33 -26.46 -31.41 -23.41
C GLN A 33 -25.35 -30.39 -23.75
N HIS A 34 -25.75 -29.17 -24.09
CA HIS A 34 -24.85 -28.03 -24.19
C HIS A 34 -24.29 -27.69 -22.81
N ARG A 35 -23.09 -28.22 -22.49
CA ARG A 35 -22.23 -27.71 -21.41
C ARG A 35 -21.65 -26.37 -21.87
N SER A 36 -21.99 -25.31 -21.15
CA SER A 36 -21.41 -23.98 -21.30
C SER A 36 -19.89 -24.05 -21.15
N LYS A 37 -19.15 -23.65 -22.19
CA LYS A 37 -17.71 -23.40 -22.12
C LYS A 37 -17.50 -21.91 -21.86
N ALA A 38 -17.36 -21.55 -20.60
CA ALA A 38 -16.81 -20.26 -20.20
C ALA A 38 -15.80 -20.53 -19.09
N THR A 39 -14.50 -20.45 -19.43
CA THR A 39 -13.34 -20.10 -18.58
C THR A 39 -12.07 -20.73 -19.16
N LEU A 40 -11.32 -19.96 -19.94
CA LEU A 40 -9.90 -20.21 -20.21
C LEU A 40 -9.26 -18.87 -20.57
N LEU A 41 -9.12 -17.98 -19.59
CA LEU A 41 -8.36 -16.72 -19.72
C LEU A 41 -7.85 -16.21 -18.36
N THR A 42 -7.43 -17.12 -17.47
CA THR A 42 -6.86 -16.76 -16.15
C THR A 42 -5.49 -17.38 -15.87
N TRP A 43 -4.94 -18.18 -16.79
CA TRP A 43 -3.65 -18.85 -16.61
C TRP A 43 -2.47 -18.16 -17.32
N GLY A 44 -2.72 -17.18 -18.20
CA GLY A 44 -1.65 -16.44 -18.89
C GLY A 44 -0.95 -15.41 -18.00
N LEU A 45 -1.68 -14.74 -17.11
CA LEU A 45 -1.14 -13.69 -16.24
C LEU A 45 -0.22 -14.25 -15.13
N VAL A 46 -0.55 -15.43 -14.59
CA VAL A 46 0.28 -16.09 -13.57
C VAL A 46 1.62 -16.55 -14.16
N GLY A 47 1.62 -17.05 -15.40
CA GLY A 47 2.84 -17.48 -16.09
C GLY A 47 3.81 -16.31 -16.37
N ILE A 48 3.29 -15.14 -16.75
CA ILE A 48 4.11 -13.96 -17.02
C ILE A 48 4.75 -13.42 -15.73
N VAL A 49 4.00 -13.37 -14.63
CA VAL A 49 4.53 -12.96 -13.31
C VAL A 49 5.66 -13.89 -12.87
N ILE A 50 5.48 -15.21 -13.01
CA ILE A 50 6.51 -16.19 -12.64
C ILE A 50 7.77 -16.01 -13.51
N LEU A 51 7.62 -15.77 -14.81
CA LEU A 51 8.77 -15.58 -15.71
C LEU A 51 9.54 -14.28 -15.43
N VAL A 52 8.85 -13.19 -15.07
CA VAL A 52 9.50 -11.93 -14.67
C VAL A 52 10.21 -12.09 -13.33
N VAL A 53 9.59 -12.77 -12.36
CA VAL A 53 10.21 -13.08 -11.06
C VAL A 53 11.45 -13.96 -11.26
N ILE A 54 11.39 -15.00 -12.09
CA ILE A 54 12.56 -15.85 -12.39
C ILE A 54 13.66 -15.06 -13.11
N GLY A 55 13.31 -14.16 -14.04
CA GLY A 55 14.26 -13.28 -14.71
C GLY A 55 14.98 -12.33 -13.74
N LEU A 56 14.25 -11.75 -12.79
CA LEU A 56 14.81 -10.89 -11.73
C LEU A 56 15.69 -11.67 -10.75
N VAL A 57 15.31 -12.91 -10.41
CA VAL A 57 16.11 -13.80 -9.55
C VAL A 57 17.39 -14.25 -10.27
N ALA A 58 17.31 -14.60 -11.56
CA ALA A 58 18.49 -14.97 -12.33
C ALA A 58 19.49 -13.81 -12.48
N TYR A 59 19.00 -12.58 -12.60
CA TYR A 59 19.85 -11.38 -12.59
C TYR A 59 20.50 -11.15 -11.22
N SER A 60 19.80 -11.44 -10.12
CA SER A 60 20.33 -11.27 -8.75
C SER A 60 21.49 -12.20 -8.38
N LEU A 61 21.70 -13.29 -9.13
CA LEU A 61 22.77 -14.26 -8.87
C LEU A 61 24.11 -13.88 -9.50
N VAL A 62 24.19 -12.82 -10.30
CA VAL A 62 25.44 -12.40 -10.98
C VAL A 62 26.15 -11.25 -10.25
N GLY A 63 25.63 -10.76 -9.12
CA GLY A 63 26.42 -9.90 -8.25
C GLY A 63 25.64 -9.28 -7.11
N SER A 64 25.95 -9.70 -5.88
CA SER A 64 26.21 -8.83 -4.72
C SER A 64 26.23 -9.67 -3.45
N ASN A 65 27.41 -9.82 -2.85
CA ASN A 65 27.53 -10.25 -1.45
C ASN A 65 27.09 -9.08 -0.56
N SER A 66 25.80 -9.04 -0.21
CA SER A 66 25.27 -8.08 0.78
C SER A 66 24.93 -8.82 2.06
N THR A 67 25.72 -8.59 3.12
CA THR A 67 25.43 -9.04 4.47
C THR A 67 24.10 -8.46 4.96
N PRO A 68 23.18 -9.26 5.54
CA PRO A 68 21.96 -8.75 6.15
C PRO A 68 22.28 -7.75 7.27
N ALA A 69 21.61 -6.60 7.29
CA ALA A 69 21.68 -5.67 8.42
C ALA A 69 21.13 -6.39 9.67
N SER A 70 21.97 -6.46 10.71
CA SER A 70 21.65 -7.12 11.98
C SER A 70 20.68 -6.25 12.79
N GLY A 71 19.59 -6.82 13.27
CA GLY A 71 18.58 -6.17 14.11
C GLY A 71 19.09 -5.78 15.49
N GLY A 72 19.90 -4.73 15.57
CA GLY A 72 20.27 -4.06 16.81
C GLY A 72 19.28 -2.94 17.15
N ASN A 73 19.08 -2.69 18.46
CA ASN A 73 18.33 -1.54 19.02
C ASN A 73 18.97 -0.15 18.70
N THR A 74 19.87 -0.08 17.73
CA THR A 74 20.67 1.09 17.43
C THR A 74 20.23 1.65 16.10
N TYR A 75 19.75 2.90 16.13
CA TYR A 75 19.51 3.69 14.93
C TYR A 75 20.71 3.61 13.97
N GLU A 76 20.44 3.22 12.73
CA GLU A 76 21.41 3.23 11.64
C GLU A 76 21.04 4.34 10.65
N ALA A 77 21.96 5.27 10.42
CA ALA A 77 21.74 6.35 9.46
C ALA A 77 21.76 5.81 8.02
N ALA A 78 20.83 6.26 7.18
CA ALA A 78 20.91 5.99 5.75
C ALA A 78 22.19 6.59 5.16
N SER A 79 22.84 5.84 4.26
CA SER A 79 24.03 6.34 3.56
C SER A 79 23.68 7.56 2.71
N SER A 80 24.67 8.42 2.45
CA SER A 80 24.46 9.62 1.62
C SER A 80 24.01 9.28 0.19
N SER A 81 24.48 8.17 -0.37
CA SER A 81 24.02 7.67 -1.68
C SER A 81 22.55 7.28 -1.64
N LEU A 82 22.14 6.53 -0.61
CA LEU A 82 20.75 6.10 -0.45
C LEU A 82 19.81 7.30 -0.27
N VAL A 83 20.18 8.26 0.58
CA VAL A 83 19.42 9.51 0.76
C VAL A 83 19.33 10.27 -0.57
N LYS A 84 20.44 10.39 -1.31
CA LYS A 84 20.44 11.07 -2.61
C LYS A 84 19.49 10.39 -3.60
N ASP A 85 19.57 9.07 -3.74
CA ASP A 85 18.79 8.32 -4.73
C ASP A 85 17.27 8.46 -4.51
N VAL A 86 16.82 8.48 -3.24
CA VAL A 86 15.38 8.64 -2.92
C VAL A 86 14.90 10.10 -2.92
N THR A 87 15.80 11.07 -2.69
CA THR A 87 15.44 12.51 -2.62
C THR A 87 15.68 13.27 -3.91
N GLN A 88 16.47 12.73 -4.84
CA GLN A 88 16.82 13.34 -6.12
C GLN A 88 16.35 12.49 -7.31
N ILE A 89 15.18 11.85 -7.17
CA ILE A 89 14.50 11.19 -8.28
C ILE A 89 14.26 12.24 -9.39
N PRO A 90 14.68 11.99 -10.65
CA PRO A 90 14.49 12.96 -11.71
C PRO A 90 13.02 13.33 -11.92
N GLU A 91 12.71 14.60 -12.16
CA GLU A 91 11.34 15.04 -12.42
C GLU A 91 10.71 14.31 -13.63
N SER A 92 11.53 13.99 -14.63
CA SER A 92 11.13 13.18 -15.78
C SER A 92 10.59 11.80 -15.39
N VAL A 93 11.08 11.18 -14.31
CA VAL A 93 10.57 9.91 -13.79
C VAL A 93 9.18 10.11 -13.20
N TYR A 94 8.98 11.09 -12.32
CA TYR A 94 7.65 11.43 -11.80
C TYR A 94 6.65 11.72 -12.91
N ASN A 95 7.08 12.47 -13.93
CA ASN A 95 6.26 12.84 -15.08
C ASN A 95 5.93 11.65 -15.99
N THR A 96 6.83 10.68 -16.10
CA THR A 96 6.66 9.48 -16.94
C THR A 96 5.81 8.42 -16.24
N VAL A 97 6.06 8.15 -14.96
CA VAL A 97 5.30 7.18 -14.17
C VAL A 97 3.84 7.61 -14.01
N GLY A 98 3.60 8.90 -13.75
CA GLY A 98 2.25 9.39 -13.51
C GLY A 98 1.67 8.78 -12.22
N VAL A 99 0.57 8.03 -12.32
CA VAL A 99 -0.27 7.65 -11.17
C VAL A 99 -0.62 6.18 -11.09
N THR A 100 0.03 5.35 -11.92
CA THR A 100 -0.26 3.91 -12.02
C THR A 100 1.01 3.10 -11.97
N SER A 101 0.91 1.86 -11.49
CA SER A 101 1.92 0.82 -11.68
C SER A 101 1.35 -0.32 -12.52
N SER A 102 2.20 -0.96 -13.31
CA SER A 102 1.83 -2.08 -14.17
C SER A 102 1.71 -3.41 -13.43
N VAL A 103 2.25 -3.50 -12.19
CA VAL A 103 2.37 -4.77 -11.46
C VAL A 103 1.49 -4.81 -10.21
N VAL A 104 1.34 -3.68 -9.50
CA VAL A 104 0.51 -3.59 -8.29
C VAL A 104 -0.43 -2.39 -8.39
N PRO A 105 -1.66 -2.48 -7.86
CA PRO A 105 -2.53 -1.31 -7.77
C PRO A 105 -1.92 -0.25 -6.85
N VAL A 106 -2.17 1.01 -7.16
CA VAL A 106 -1.79 2.17 -6.34
C VAL A 106 -3.06 2.91 -5.94
N THR A 107 -3.28 3.06 -4.64
CA THR A 107 -4.46 3.69 -4.07
C THR A 107 -4.15 5.13 -3.66
N PRO A 108 -4.87 6.13 -4.18
CA PRO A 108 -4.69 7.53 -3.76
C PRO A 108 -5.23 7.77 -2.34
N PRO A 109 -4.75 8.82 -1.63
CA PRO A 109 -5.37 9.28 -0.40
C PRO A 109 -6.86 9.60 -0.58
N ALA A 110 -7.67 9.21 0.40
CA ALA A 110 -9.08 9.55 0.47
C ALA A 110 -9.25 11.05 0.77
N ALA A 111 -9.94 11.77 -0.13
CA ALA A 111 -10.26 13.17 0.09
C ALA A 111 -11.44 13.32 1.05
N THR A 112 -11.32 14.24 2.00
CA THR A 112 -12.40 14.62 2.93
C THR A 112 -12.69 16.12 2.84
N THR A 113 -13.89 16.53 3.23
CA THR A 113 -14.37 17.91 3.14
C THR A 113 -14.92 18.40 4.47
N GLY A 114 -14.90 19.71 4.69
CA GLY A 114 -15.49 20.33 5.89
C GLY A 114 -14.72 20.09 7.18
N GLN A 115 -13.51 19.53 7.11
CA GLN A 115 -12.64 19.37 8.28
C GLN A 115 -11.85 20.66 8.55
N PRO A 116 -11.61 21.01 9.83
CA PRO A 116 -10.72 22.12 10.16
C PRO A 116 -9.30 21.81 9.65
N PRO A 117 -8.56 22.78 9.11
CA PRO A 117 -7.20 22.54 8.62
C PRO A 117 -6.29 22.00 9.72
N LEU A 118 -5.56 20.92 9.43
CA LEU A 118 -4.45 20.51 10.28
C LEU A 118 -3.30 21.49 10.10
N THR A 119 -2.85 22.06 11.21
CA THR A 119 -1.64 22.87 11.25
C THR A 119 -0.69 22.39 12.34
N PHE A 120 0.60 22.55 12.08
CA PHE A 120 1.64 22.44 13.10
C PHE A 120 2.53 23.67 13.04
N THR A 121 3.18 23.96 14.17
CA THR A 121 4.17 25.03 14.26
C THR A 121 5.55 24.51 13.86
N ASN A 122 6.22 25.20 12.94
CA ASN A 122 7.59 24.88 12.58
C ASN A 122 8.60 25.39 13.64
N SER A 123 9.90 25.19 13.42
CA SER A 123 10.96 25.64 14.33
C SER A 123 11.06 27.17 14.49
N THR A 124 10.48 27.95 13.57
CA THR A 124 10.49 29.42 13.61
C THR A 124 9.22 30.00 14.25
N GLY A 125 8.32 29.16 14.77
CA GLY A 125 7.06 29.61 15.38
C GLY A 125 5.92 29.86 14.39
N THR A 126 6.11 29.54 13.11
CA THR A 126 5.09 29.74 12.06
C THR A 126 4.15 28.53 11.98
N ALA A 127 2.84 28.79 12.05
CA ALA A 127 1.83 27.77 11.79
C ALA A 127 1.73 27.51 10.28
N LEU A 128 1.95 26.26 9.87
CA LEU A 128 1.88 25.81 8.48
C LEU A 128 0.95 24.60 8.37
N PRO A 129 0.45 24.27 7.16
CA PRO A 129 -0.25 23.00 6.92
C PRO A 129 0.52 21.82 7.50
N GLY A 130 -0.18 20.90 8.15
CA GLY A 130 0.41 19.71 8.75
C GLY A 130 0.30 18.48 7.86
N TYR A 131 1.35 17.67 7.86
CA TYR A 131 1.34 16.29 7.37
C TYR A 131 1.80 15.37 8.50
N PHE A 132 0.88 14.54 9.00
CA PHE A 132 1.14 13.53 10.00
C PHE A 132 1.24 12.13 9.37
N TYR A 133 2.25 11.37 9.77
CA TYR A 133 2.45 9.95 9.45
C TYR A 133 2.55 9.16 10.74
N LEU A 134 1.82 8.05 10.82
CA LEU A 134 1.84 7.08 11.90
C LEU A 134 2.20 5.71 11.35
N GLY A 135 3.28 5.12 11.85
CA GLY A 135 3.73 3.79 11.49
C GLY A 135 4.41 3.07 12.65
N ALA A 136 4.99 1.91 12.31
CA ALA A 136 5.89 1.16 13.17
C ALA A 136 6.91 0.42 12.31
N GLU A 137 8.15 0.28 12.79
CA GLU A 137 9.23 -0.33 12.01
C GLU A 137 8.93 -1.79 11.67
N TYR A 138 8.28 -2.55 12.56
CA TYR A 138 7.90 -3.94 12.30
C TYR A 138 6.95 -4.14 11.11
N CYS A 139 6.18 -3.11 10.74
CA CYS A 139 5.04 -3.21 9.84
C CYS A 139 5.50 -3.16 8.36
N PRO A 140 5.29 -4.21 7.55
CA PRO A 140 5.74 -4.24 6.16
C PRO A 140 4.98 -3.28 5.24
N PHE A 141 3.70 -3.03 5.51
CA PHE A 141 2.92 -2.01 4.81
C PHE A 141 3.49 -0.61 5.05
N CYS A 142 3.91 -0.35 6.29
CA CYS A 142 4.59 0.88 6.68
C CYS A 142 5.94 0.99 5.96
N ALA A 143 6.69 -0.12 5.91
CA ALA A 143 7.96 -0.21 5.19
C ALA A 143 7.81 0.16 3.69
N ALA A 144 6.77 -0.32 3.02
CA ALA A 144 6.49 0.07 1.64
C ALA A 144 6.15 1.57 1.52
N GLU A 145 5.24 2.07 2.36
CA GLU A 145 4.74 3.44 2.28
C GLU A 145 5.84 4.50 2.50
N ARG A 146 6.78 4.27 3.42
CA ARG A 146 7.86 5.23 3.73
C ARG A 146 8.70 5.61 2.52
N TRP A 147 8.85 4.74 1.52
CA TRP A 147 9.52 5.07 0.27
C TRP A 147 8.82 6.22 -0.46
N ALA A 148 7.50 6.11 -0.62
CA ALA A 148 6.69 7.12 -1.29
C ALA A 148 6.60 8.41 -0.48
N VAL A 149 6.47 8.31 0.85
CA VAL A 149 6.49 9.48 1.75
C VAL A 149 7.81 10.23 1.62
N THR A 150 8.94 9.54 1.72
CA THR A 150 10.28 10.14 1.60
C THR A 150 10.48 10.81 0.25
N ALA A 151 10.09 10.12 -0.83
CA ALA A 151 10.15 10.65 -2.20
C ALA A 151 9.22 11.85 -2.41
N ALA A 152 8.08 11.94 -1.73
CA ALA A 152 7.16 13.07 -1.86
C ALA A 152 7.63 14.29 -1.08
N ILE A 153 7.93 14.14 0.22
CA ILE A 153 8.25 15.28 1.09
C ILE A 153 9.59 15.95 0.73
N SER A 154 10.55 15.18 0.20
CA SER A 154 11.85 15.71 -0.25
C SER A 154 11.74 16.71 -1.41
N ARG A 155 10.61 16.73 -2.11
CA ARG A 155 10.34 17.73 -3.16
C ARG A 155 10.06 19.13 -2.61
N PHE A 156 9.76 19.25 -1.32
CA PHE A 156 9.31 20.48 -0.67
C PHE A 156 10.30 21.02 0.38
N GLY A 157 11.42 20.33 0.59
CA GLY A 157 12.33 20.67 1.68
C GLY A 157 13.49 19.70 1.82
N THR A 158 14.22 19.82 2.92
CA THR A 158 15.42 19.03 3.19
C THR A 158 15.19 18.04 4.32
N LEU A 159 15.70 16.82 4.15
CA LEU A 159 15.66 15.75 5.14
C LEU A 159 17.02 15.63 5.84
N SER A 160 17.00 15.38 7.14
CA SER A 160 18.17 14.99 7.93
C SER A 160 17.78 13.96 8.99
N GLY A 161 18.67 13.03 9.31
CA GLY A 161 18.36 11.97 10.29
C GLY A 161 17.44 10.87 9.76
N LEU A 162 17.38 10.69 8.44
CA LEU A 162 16.74 9.52 7.84
C LEU A 162 17.56 8.27 8.18
N GLY A 163 16.94 7.30 8.85
CA GLY A 163 17.57 6.02 9.16
C GLY A 163 17.10 4.91 8.23
N VAL A 164 17.79 3.77 8.26
CA VAL A 164 17.36 2.53 7.61
C VAL A 164 16.82 1.54 8.64
N THR A 165 15.87 0.71 8.21
CA THR A 165 15.32 -0.39 9.00
C THR A 165 14.69 -1.42 8.07
N THR A 166 14.16 -2.50 8.62
CA THR A 166 13.32 -3.46 7.90
C THR A 166 12.05 -3.74 8.67
N SER A 167 11.01 -4.22 8.00
CA SER A 167 9.89 -4.86 8.69
C SER A 167 10.35 -6.07 9.50
N SER A 168 9.48 -6.54 10.40
CA SER A 168 9.74 -7.74 11.19
C SER A 168 10.04 -8.94 10.30
N SER A 169 10.95 -9.80 10.76
CA SER A 169 11.34 -11.03 10.07
C SER A 169 10.25 -12.12 10.10
N THR A 170 9.20 -11.93 10.90
CA THR A 170 8.12 -12.91 11.09
C THR A 170 6.74 -12.42 10.61
N ASP A 171 6.69 -11.25 9.96
CA ASP A 171 5.45 -10.72 9.36
C ASP A 171 5.19 -11.31 7.97
N VAL A 172 4.05 -10.99 7.35
CA VAL A 172 3.58 -11.56 6.07
C VAL A 172 4.50 -11.21 4.89
N TYR A 173 5.19 -10.06 4.98
CA TYR A 173 6.27 -9.67 4.07
C TYR A 173 7.53 -9.42 4.91
N PRO A 174 8.27 -10.49 5.24
CA PRO A 174 9.33 -10.42 6.22
C PRO A 174 10.52 -9.61 5.71
N ASN A 175 11.18 -8.89 6.61
CA ASN A 175 12.40 -8.13 6.31
C ASN A 175 12.27 -7.16 5.12
N THR A 176 11.07 -6.59 4.90
CA THR A 176 10.84 -5.60 3.85
C THR A 176 11.75 -4.38 4.10
N PRO A 177 12.69 -4.05 3.19
CA PRO A 177 13.64 -2.97 3.41
C PRO A 177 12.99 -1.58 3.34
N SER A 178 13.37 -0.70 4.26
CA SER A 178 12.79 0.65 4.31
C SER A 178 13.65 1.63 5.12
N PHE A 179 13.05 2.78 5.38
CA PHE A 179 13.54 3.81 6.26
C PHE A 179 12.86 3.76 7.62
N THR A 180 13.42 4.48 8.59
CA THR A 180 12.74 4.83 9.84
C THR A 180 12.65 6.34 9.96
N PHE A 181 11.48 6.84 10.39
CA PHE A 181 11.26 8.27 10.64
C PHE A 181 11.54 8.68 12.10
N ALA A 182 11.98 7.74 12.96
CA ALA A 182 12.14 7.98 14.39
C ALA A 182 13.08 9.13 14.76
N LYS A 183 14.07 9.43 13.91
CA LYS A 183 14.99 10.58 14.06
C LYS A 183 14.92 11.56 12.89
N LEU A 184 13.95 11.40 11.99
CA LEU A 184 13.83 12.24 10.81
C LEU A 184 13.45 13.66 11.23
N THR A 185 14.24 14.62 10.77
CA THR A 185 13.90 16.05 10.78
C THR A 185 13.67 16.49 9.34
N PHE A 186 12.59 17.23 9.13
CA PHE A 186 12.23 17.83 7.85
C PHE A 186 12.13 19.35 8.01
N SER A 187 12.83 20.08 7.13
CA SER A 187 12.76 21.53 7.07
C SER A 187 12.10 21.96 5.77
N SER A 188 11.02 22.75 5.89
CA SER A 188 10.27 23.31 4.76
C SER A 188 9.58 24.60 5.16
N GLN A 189 9.39 25.48 4.18
CA GLN A 189 8.59 26.70 4.32
C GLN A 189 7.11 26.48 3.95
N TYR A 190 6.75 25.30 3.42
CA TYR A 190 5.41 25.07 2.87
C TYR A 190 4.48 24.31 3.82
N PHE A 191 5.01 23.32 4.53
CA PHE A 191 4.25 22.50 5.47
C PHE A 191 5.18 21.91 6.55
N VAL A 192 4.60 21.39 7.63
CA VAL A 192 5.34 20.69 8.68
C VAL A 192 5.01 19.20 8.63
N PHE A 193 6.04 18.37 8.53
CA PHE A 193 5.93 16.92 8.60
C PHE A 193 6.15 16.43 10.04
N LYS A 194 5.30 15.49 10.49
CA LYS A 194 5.43 14.77 11.76
C LYS A 194 5.30 13.27 11.47
N GLY A 195 6.42 12.56 11.49
CA GLY A 195 6.45 11.10 11.37
C GLY A 195 6.67 10.46 12.74
N VAL A 196 5.82 9.50 13.10
CA VAL A 196 5.94 8.70 14.33
C VAL A 196 6.06 7.22 14.00
N GLU A 197 7.08 6.58 14.59
CA GLU A 197 7.31 5.14 14.58
C GLU A 197 7.04 4.58 15.98
N GLN A 198 5.86 3.99 16.20
CA GLN A 198 5.42 3.60 17.54
C GLN A 198 6.25 2.47 18.14
N TYR A 199 6.68 1.54 17.30
CA TYR A 199 7.41 0.34 17.70
C TYR A 199 8.56 0.05 16.76
N THR A 200 9.60 -0.56 17.30
CA THR A 200 10.72 -1.12 16.53
C THR A 200 10.28 -2.37 15.75
N ASN A 201 11.20 -2.97 15.00
CA ASN A 201 11.05 -4.32 14.42
C ASN A 201 11.56 -5.45 15.35
N ILE A 202 11.89 -5.13 16.61
CA ILE A 202 12.47 -6.07 17.58
C ILE A 202 11.37 -6.61 18.50
N PRO A 203 11.11 -7.94 18.53
CA PRO A 203 10.13 -8.53 19.44
C PRO A 203 10.46 -8.27 20.92
N LEU A 204 9.44 -8.24 21.77
CA LEU A 204 9.64 -8.15 23.22
C LEU A 204 10.37 -9.40 23.74
N THR A 205 11.40 -9.20 24.57
CA THR A 205 12.30 -10.27 25.05
C THR A 205 11.75 -11.07 26.24
N ASN A 206 10.60 -10.68 26.80
CA ASN A 206 10.01 -11.24 28.02
C ASN A 206 8.88 -12.26 27.75
N GLY A 207 8.80 -12.81 26.54
CA GLY A 207 7.75 -13.77 26.15
C GLY A 207 6.38 -13.14 25.90
N GLN A 208 6.27 -11.80 25.91
CA GLN A 208 5.06 -11.10 25.52
C GLN A 208 4.96 -10.99 23.98
N ALA A 209 3.75 -11.11 23.46
CA ALA A 209 3.48 -10.77 22.08
C ALA A 209 3.63 -9.25 21.88
N GLY A 210 4.31 -8.85 20.81
CA GLY A 210 4.51 -7.45 20.44
C GLY A 210 5.97 -7.11 20.16
N TYR A 211 6.20 -5.83 19.91
CA TYR A 211 7.50 -5.27 19.55
C TYR A 211 7.93 -4.21 20.57
N THR A 212 9.24 -3.98 20.68
CA THR A 212 9.80 -3.00 21.59
C THR A 212 9.31 -1.60 21.22
N PRO A 213 8.70 -0.83 22.17
CA PRO A 213 8.25 0.53 21.91
C PRO A 213 9.38 1.45 21.46
N LEU A 214 9.07 2.39 20.57
CA LEU A 214 10.05 3.32 19.98
C LEU A 214 9.66 4.79 20.23
N GLN A 215 8.46 5.19 19.82
CA GLN A 215 7.92 6.53 20.07
C GLN A 215 6.48 6.44 20.59
N SER A 216 6.08 7.45 21.37
CA SER A 216 4.69 7.61 21.82
C SER A 216 4.04 8.79 21.09
N LEU A 217 2.73 8.66 20.85
CA LEU A 217 1.93 9.75 20.31
C LEU A 217 1.71 10.82 21.38
N ASN A 218 1.81 12.07 20.97
CA ASN A 218 1.31 13.17 21.79
C ASN A 218 -0.23 13.25 21.71
N LYS A 219 -0.82 14.15 22.50
CA LYS A 219 -2.28 14.31 22.60
C LYS A 219 -2.95 14.67 21.26
N GLN A 220 -2.33 15.52 20.46
CA GLN A 220 -2.85 15.94 19.16
C GLN A 220 -2.80 14.78 18.17
N GLU A 221 -1.66 14.10 18.07
CA GLU A 221 -1.44 12.96 17.17
C GLU A 221 -2.40 11.79 17.49
N ALA A 222 -2.56 11.45 18.77
CA ALA A 222 -3.52 10.43 19.20
C ALA A 222 -4.98 10.83 18.88
N THR A 223 -5.31 12.12 18.96
CA THR A 223 -6.64 12.63 18.60
C THR A 223 -6.88 12.52 17.10
N LEU A 224 -5.88 12.84 16.28
CA LEU A 224 -5.95 12.71 14.82
C LEU A 224 -6.19 11.26 14.43
N ALA A 225 -5.32 10.34 14.88
CA ALA A 225 -5.45 8.92 14.59
C ALA A 225 -6.83 8.37 15.02
N LYS A 226 -7.26 8.65 16.26
CA LYS A 226 -8.55 8.18 16.76
C LYS A 226 -9.74 8.68 15.93
N LYS A 227 -9.67 9.91 15.41
CA LYS A 227 -10.77 10.52 14.65
C LYS A 227 -10.79 10.04 13.19
N TYR A 228 -9.63 10.07 12.53
CA TYR A 228 -9.54 9.99 11.07
C TYR A 228 -9.13 8.62 10.55
N ASP A 229 -8.50 7.77 11.36
CA ASP A 229 -8.20 6.38 10.99
C ASP A 229 -9.45 5.49 11.22
N THR A 230 -10.48 5.73 10.42
CA THR A 230 -11.75 5.00 10.49
C THR A 230 -12.36 4.83 9.10
N ALA A 231 -13.26 3.86 8.95
CA ALA A 231 -14.00 3.63 7.71
C ALA A 231 -14.89 4.82 7.29
N GLU A 232 -15.21 5.73 8.21
CA GLU A 232 -15.95 6.97 7.91
C GLU A 232 -15.16 7.90 7.00
N PHE A 233 -13.85 8.02 7.26
CA PHE A 233 -12.98 8.95 6.56
C PHE A 233 -12.12 8.28 5.49
N VAL A 234 -11.78 7.02 5.68
CA VAL A 234 -11.01 6.23 4.72
C VAL A 234 -11.81 4.97 4.36
N PRO A 235 -12.52 4.98 3.22
CA PRO A 235 -13.33 3.83 2.81
C PRO A 235 -12.51 2.54 2.74
N GLY A 236 -12.99 1.50 3.42
CA GLY A 236 -12.32 0.19 3.49
C GLY A 236 -11.24 0.08 4.58
N ALA A 237 -10.98 1.14 5.35
CA ALA A 237 -10.05 1.09 6.47
C ALA A 237 -10.63 0.35 7.68
N SER A 238 -9.75 -0.30 8.44
CA SER A 238 -10.03 -0.76 9.80
C SER A 238 -9.41 0.21 10.79
N ALA A 239 -10.12 0.56 11.86
CA ALA A 239 -9.57 1.49 12.84
C ALA A 239 -8.28 0.95 13.49
N GLY A 240 -7.27 1.81 13.61
CA GLY A 240 -5.94 1.44 14.12
C GLY A 240 -5.02 0.81 13.06
N SER A 241 -5.30 1.01 11.77
CA SER A 241 -4.46 0.51 10.69
C SER A 241 -3.20 1.35 10.55
N ILE A 242 -2.05 0.69 10.41
CA ILE A 242 -0.79 1.35 10.06
C ILE A 242 -0.28 0.84 8.71
N PRO A 243 0.28 1.72 7.86
CA PRO A 243 0.52 3.15 8.10
C PRO A 243 -0.78 3.96 8.05
N PHE A 244 -0.87 5.00 8.88
CA PHE A 244 -1.91 6.02 8.79
C PHE A 244 -1.27 7.36 8.40
N MET A 245 -1.90 8.10 7.49
CA MET A 245 -1.42 9.39 7.01
C MET A 245 -2.55 10.40 6.99
N ASP A 246 -2.24 11.62 7.43
CA ASP A 246 -3.14 12.76 7.41
C ASP A 246 -2.43 14.00 6.87
N ILE A 247 -2.87 14.47 5.70
CA ILE A 247 -2.38 15.68 5.05
C ILE A 247 -3.47 16.75 5.16
N GLY A 248 -3.26 17.71 6.06
CA GLY A 248 -4.11 18.88 6.22
C GLY A 248 -5.50 18.62 6.79
N ASN A 249 -5.80 17.45 7.37
CA ASN A 249 -7.15 16.93 7.62
C ASN A 249 -8.00 16.85 6.34
N GLN A 250 -7.38 16.82 5.16
CA GLN A 250 -8.06 16.87 3.86
C GLN A 250 -7.80 15.63 3.01
N PHE A 251 -6.67 14.97 3.21
CA PHE A 251 -6.31 13.75 2.50
C PHE A 251 -5.79 12.71 3.48
N LEU A 252 -6.48 11.59 3.54
CA LEU A 252 -6.30 10.58 4.57
C LEU A 252 -5.97 9.23 3.93
N THR A 253 -5.06 8.48 4.54
CA THR A 253 -4.73 7.12 4.12
C THR A 253 -4.66 6.24 5.35
N ALA A 254 -5.20 5.03 5.28
CA ALA A 254 -5.13 4.01 6.32
C ALA A 254 -4.79 2.66 5.66
N GLY A 255 -3.62 2.14 5.95
CA GLY A 255 -2.95 1.09 5.18
C GLY A 255 -2.03 1.65 4.10
N ALA A 256 -1.18 0.79 3.51
CA ALA A 256 -0.28 1.22 2.45
C ALA A 256 -1.02 1.44 1.13
N SER A 257 -0.55 2.42 0.35
CA SER A 257 -1.08 2.73 -0.98
C SER A 257 -0.71 1.67 -2.02
N PHE A 258 0.26 0.81 -1.75
CA PHE A 258 0.63 -0.32 -2.62
C PHE A 258 1.15 -1.52 -1.81
N SER A 259 1.13 -2.70 -2.42
CA SER A 259 1.55 -3.95 -1.76
C SER A 259 3.08 -4.00 -1.54
N PRO A 260 3.56 -4.36 -0.32
CA PRO A 260 4.98 -4.58 -0.05
C PRO A 260 5.61 -5.72 -0.85
N SER A 261 4.79 -6.61 -1.43
CA SER A 261 5.26 -7.73 -2.26
C SER A 261 6.19 -7.29 -3.40
N ILE A 262 6.01 -6.07 -3.92
CA ILE A 262 6.85 -5.50 -4.99
C ILE A 262 8.31 -5.26 -4.55
N LEU A 263 8.57 -5.21 -3.24
CA LEU A 263 9.89 -4.96 -2.65
C LEU A 263 10.56 -6.24 -2.13
N THR A 264 9.89 -7.39 -2.23
CA THR A 264 10.38 -8.66 -1.69
C THR A 264 11.66 -9.09 -2.38
N GLY A 265 12.68 -9.47 -1.59
CA GLY A 265 13.96 -9.95 -2.10
C GLY A 265 14.90 -8.84 -2.62
N LEU A 266 14.47 -7.57 -2.60
CA LEU A 266 15.33 -6.44 -2.90
C LEU A 266 16.03 -5.94 -1.63
N SER A 267 17.21 -5.35 -1.79
CA SER A 267 17.86 -4.54 -0.76
C SER A 267 17.43 -3.08 -0.86
N THR A 268 17.64 -2.32 0.22
CA THR A 268 17.37 -0.88 0.26
C THR A 268 18.07 -0.13 -0.88
N GLN A 269 19.34 -0.46 -1.18
CA GLN A 269 20.09 0.18 -2.26
C GLN A 269 19.61 -0.23 -3.66
N GLN A 270 19.16 -1.47 -3.86
CA GLN A 270 18.57 -1.90 -5.14
C GLN A 270 17.26 -1.16 -5.45
N ILE A 271 16.42 -0.96 -4.44
CA ILE A 271 15.20 -0.15 -4.59
C ILE A 271 15.58 1.28 -4.96
N ALA A 272 16.46 1.90 -4.17
CA ALA A 272 16.83 3.30 -4.34
C ALA A 272 17.48 3.59 -5.70
N SER A 273 18.47 2.79 -6.12
CA SER A 273 19.11 2.96 -7.43
C SER A 273 18.13 2.77 -8.60
N GLY A 274 17.13 1.90 -8.43
CA GLY A 274 16.06 1.70 -9.40
C GLY A 274 15.12 2.90 -9.59
N LEU A 275 15.05 3.84 -8.63
CA LEU A 275 14.13 4.99 -8.66
C LEU A 275 14.40 5.96 -9.82
N SER A 276 15.56 5.85 -10.47
CA SER A 276 15.88 6.62 -11.68
C SER A 276 15.26 6.04 -12.96
N ASP A 277 14.74 4.81 -12.93
CA ASP A 277 14.14 4.12 -14.07
C ASP A 277 12.60 4.08 -13.97
N PRO A 278 11.86 4.82 -14.82
CA PRO A 278 10.40 4.84 -14.79
C PRO A 278 9.74 3.53 -15.25
N ALA A 279 10.49 2.60 -15.86
CA ALA A 279 9.99 1.29 -16.24
C ALA A 279 10.12 0.25 -15.11
N ASN A 280 10.95 0.53 -14.09
CA ASN A 280 11.13 -0.37 -12.96
C ASN A 280 9.80 -0.50 -12.17
N PRO A 281 9.31 -1.73 -11.92
CA PRO A 281 8.03 -1.95 -11.24
C PRO A 281 7.92 -1.33 -9.83
N ALA A 282 9.00 -1.38 -9.05
CA ALA A 282 9.04 -0.75 -7.72
C ALA A 282 9.01 0.77 -7.86
N THR A 283 9.76 1.32 -8.81
CA THR A 283 9.73 2.76 -9.12
C THR A 283 8.34 3.21 -9.50
N GLN A 284 7.62 2.47 -10.36
CA GLN A 284 6.25 2.82 -10.72
C GLN A 284 5.33 2.92 -9.50
N ALA A 285 5.37 1.94 -8.59
CA ALA A 285 4.53 1.95 -7.40
C ALA A 285 4.89 3.09 -6.43
N ILE A 286 6.18 3.26 -6.13
CA ILE A 286 6.69 4.28 -5.20
C ILE A 286 6.42 5.68 -5.75
N VAL A 287 6.75 5.94 -7.01
CA VAL A 287 6.65 7.26 -7.63
C VAL A 287 5.20 7.65 -7.93
N ALA A 288 4.35 6.70 -8.33
CA ALA A 288 2.92 6.96 -8.48
C ALA A 288 2.28 7.36 -7.14
N THR A 289 2.59 6.63 -6.07
CA THR A 289 2.13 6.96 -4.71
C THR A 289 2.68 8.33 -4.28
N ALA A 290 3.95 8.60 -4.53
CA ALA A 290 4.57 9.89 -4.21
C ALA A 290 3.93 11.05 -4.98
N ASN A 291 3.49 10.85 -6.23
CA ASN A 291 2.75 11.87 -6.99
C ASN A 291 1.38 12.18 -6.37
N TYR A 292 0.66 11.17 -5.85
CA TYR A 292 -0.58 11.39 -5.11
C TYR A 292 -0.35 12.17 -3.81
N ILE A 293 0.64 11.76 -3.00
CA ILE A 293 1.02 12.49 -1.78
C ILE A 293 1.43 13.93 -2.13
N THR A 294 2.22 14.12 -3.18
CA THR A 294 2.65 15.44 -3.66
C THR A 294 1.46 16.30 -4.09
N ALA A 295 0.47 15.74 -4.78
CA ALA A 295 -0.75 16.47 -5.16
C ALA A 295 -1.60 16.87 -3.94
N SER A 296 -1.71 15.98 -2.94
CA SER A 296 -2.35 16.30 -1.65
C SER A 296 -1.63 17.45 -0.94
N ILE A 297 -0.29 17.42 -0.89
CA ILE A 297 0.51 18.50 -0.29
C ILE A 297 0.28 19.80 -1.08
N CYS A 298 0.38 19.78 -2.41
CA CYS A 298 0.11 20.93 -3.26
C CYS A 298 -1.27 21.53 -3.04
N LYS A 299 -2.28 20.70 -2.76
CA LYS A 299 -3.61 21.20 -2.42
C LYS A 299 -3.62 21.99 -1.11
N VAL A 300 -2.99 21.47 -0.06
CA VAL A 300 -3.01 22.13 1.25
C VAL A 300 -2.03 23.31 1.33
N THR A 301 -1.06 23.39 0.42
CA THR A 301 -0.11 24.51 0.29
C THR A 301 -0.51 25.53 -0.78
N ASN A 302 -1.71 25.43 -1.36
CA ASN A 302 -2.20 26.33 -2.42
C ASN A 302 -1.23 26.41 -3.62
N GLY A 303 -0.80 25.26 -4.12
CA GLY A 303 0.04 25.13 -5.31
C GLY A 303 1.51 25.48 -5.09
N GLN A 304 2.00 25.51 -3.84
CA GLN A 304 3.40 25.84 -3.54
C GLN A 304 4.25 24.63 -3.13
N PRO A 305 5.50 24.51 -3.63
CA PRO A 305 6.12 25.39 -4.62
C PRO A 305 5.62 25.13 -6.04
N GLY A 306 5.49 26.20 -6.82
CA GLY A 306 4.94 26.15 -8.17
C GLY A 306 5.59 25.10 -9.06
N ASN A 307 6.93 25.02 -9.11
CA ASN A 307 7.65 24.06 -9.95
C ASN A 307 7.30 22.59 -9.66
N VAL A 308 7.06 22.24 -8.39
CA VAL A 308 6.62 20.89 -8.01
C VAL A 308 5.16 20.70 -8.37
N CYS A 309 4.31 21.65 -7.99
CA CYS A 309 2.87 21.53 -8.10
C CYS A 309 2.38 21.60 -9.56
N THR A 310 3.10 22.26 -10.46
CA THR A 310 2.78 22.28 -11.89
C THR A 310 3.42 21.14 -12.68
N SER A 311 4.23 20.28 -12.06
CA SER A 311 4.83 19.14 -12.76
C SER A 311 3.77 18.17 -13.29
N LYS A 312 4.01 17.57 -14.45
CA LYS A 312 3.04 16.73 -15.16
C LYS A 312 2.55 15.55 -14.31
N GLY A 313 3.43 14.89 -13.57
CA GLY A 313 3.09 13.78 -12.68
C GLY A 313 2.09 14.19 -11.59
N VAL A 314 2.34 15.35 -10.97
CA VAL A 314 1.49 15.89 -9.89
C VAL A 314 0.15 16.37 -10.44
N GLN A 315 0.14 17.03 -11.60
CA GLN A 315 -1.11 17.42 -12.27
C GLN A 315 -1.95 16.21 -12.70
N THR A 316 -1.30 15.12 -13.11
CA THR A 316 -1.98 13.85 -13.40
C THR A 316 -2.62 13.26 -12.14
N ALA A 317 -1.91 13.29 -11.00
CA ALA A 317 -2.44 12.87 -9.70
C ALA A 317 -3.62 13.74 -9.25
N ALA A 318 -3.48 15.07 -9.33
CA ALA A 318 -4.53 16.01 -8.99
C ALA A 318 -5.80 15.75 -9.81
N LYS A 319 -5.66 15.53 -11.12
CA LYS A 319 -6.77 15.18 -12.01
C LYS A 319 -7.42 13.85 -11.62
N ALA A 320 -6.63 12.81 -11.34
CA ALA A 320 -7.14 11.51 -10.91
C ALA A 320 -7.92 11.58 -9.59
N MET A 321 -7.45 12.43 -8.67
CA MET A 321 -8.12 12.72 -7.39
C MET A 321 -9.25 13.75 -7.49
N LYS A 322 -9.46 14.36 -8.67
CA LYS A 322 -10.45 15.43 -8.92
C LYS A 322 -10.25 16.66 -8.02
N ILE A 323 -9.00 17.06 -7.82
CA ILE A 323 -8.61 18.26 -7.06
C ILE A 323 -7.89 19.27 -7.95
N SER A 324 -7.93 20.54 -7.54
CA SER A 324 -7.21 21.66 -8.14
C SER A 324 -6.59 22.53 -7.06
N PHE A 325 -5.51 23.24 -7.39
CA PHE A 325 -4.80 24.15 -6.49
C PHE A 325 -4.13 25.27 -7.27
#